data_AF-A0A2T0VTF0-F1
#
_entry.id   AF-A0A2T0VTF0-F1
#
_cell.length_a   1.000
_cell.length_b   1.000
_cell.length_c   1.000
_cell.angle_alpha   90.00
_cell.angle_beta   90.00
_cell.angle_gamma   90.00
#
_symmetry.space_group_name_H-M   'P 1'
#
loop_
_entity.id
_entity.type
_entity.pdbx_description
1 polymer ?
#
loop_
_entity_poly.entity_id
_entity_poly.type
_entity_poly.pdbx_seq_one_letter_code
_entity_poly.pdbx_strand_id
1 'polypeptide(L)'
;MNIQIAGANSSRNVGLVKGSHIIVPKFWEGPNAYLVQNHDKRVIFINPYEGNKALIGTTDISYDGRAEDVTPDESEIEYLIAVVNRYFKEKLRREDVLESFSGVRPLLDDGQGNPSAVKRDYVFDLDEVDGAPLLNIFGGKITTFRELAERGMHKVADFSPQMGKDWTESVALPGGGIENADYEAFSEKLKTDYPWMPRSLRRHYGRLYGARIHMVVDGAASRDDLDQHFGGDLYEAEVRYLVKHEWAQTAEDVLWRRTKHRLDLTADEQAAFAQWFDASLSKAA
;
A
#
# COMPACT_ATOMS: atom_id res chain seq x y z
N MET A 1 4.72 23.95 7.03
CA MET A 1 5.35 23.74 8.35
C MET A 1 6.87 23.86 8.21
N ASN A 2 7.54 24.70 9.01
CA ASN A 2 9.02 24.72 9.04
C ASN A 2 9.51 23.42 9.68
N ILE A 3 10.38 22.68 8.98
CA ILE A 3 10.94 21.43 9.48
C ILE A 3 12.23 21.75 10.22
N GLN A 4 12.19 21.72 11.56
CA GLN A 4 13.37 21.69 12.41
C GLN A 4 13.56 20.26 12.93
N ILE A 5 14.54 19.55 12.35
CA ILE A 5 14.93 18.22 12.79
C ILE A 5 16.41 18.26 13.15
N ALA A 6 16.76 17.76 14.34
CA ALA A 6 18.15 17.62 14.80
C ALA A 6 19.00 18.91 14.76
N GLY A 7 18.40 20.08 14.96
CA GLY A 7 19.11 21.37 14.93
C GLY A 7 19.45 21.89 13.52
N ALA A 8 19.12 21.13 12.47
CA ALA A 8 19.23 21.59 11.09
C ALA A 8 18.06 22.53 10.74
N ASN A 9 18.38 23.67 10.12
CA ASN A 9 17.40 24.62 9.60
C ASN A 9 17.21 24.37 8.11
N SER A 10 16.30 23.46 7.73
CA SER A 10 15.88 23.38 6.34
C SER A 10 14.99 24.58 6.03
N SER A 11 15.36 25.38 5.02
CA SER A 11 14.57 26.54 4.57
C SER A 11 13.35 26.12 3.73
N ARG A 12 13.11 24.81 3.59
CA ARG A 12 12.09 24.27 2.69
C ARG A 12 10.79 24.00 3.44
N ASN A 13 9.71 24.54 2.90
CA ASN A 13 8.37 24.37 3.42
C ASN A 13 7.66 23.23 2.67
N VAL A 14 6.93 22.39 3.41
CA VAL A 14 6.12 21.31 2.85
C VAL A 14 4.66 21.64 3.02
N GLY A 15 3.92 21.65 1.92
CA GLY A 15 2.47 21.65 1.90
C GLY A 15 1.95 20.21 1.89
N LEU A 16 0.97 19.92 2.73
CA LEU A 16 0.30 18.62 2.72
C LEU A 16 -0.94 18.69 1.85
N VAL A 17 -1.03 17.77 0.89
CA VAL A 17 -2.21 17.63 0.03
C VAL A 17 -2.88 16.30 0.33
N LYS A 18 -4.03 16.35 0.99
CA LYS A 18 -4.91 15.21 1.23
C LYS A 18 -5.45 14.66 -0.09
N GLY A 19 -5.43 13.34 -0.21
CA GLY A 19 -6.06 12.63 -1.30
C GLY A 19 -6.71 11.33 -0.84
N SER A 20 -8.02 11.26 -1.05
CA SER A 20 -8.87 10.16 -0.61
C SER A 20 -9.22 9.24 -1.77
N HIS A 21 -9.58 8.00 -1.43
CA HIS A 21 -10.11 6.99 -2.33
C HIS A 21 -11.33 6.32 -1.69
N ILE A 22 -12.20 5.79 -2.54
CA ILE A 22 -13.29 4.89 -2.14
C ILE A 22 -13.12 3.53 -2.79
N ILE A 23 -13.56 2.49 -2.09
CA ILE A 23 -13.62 1.11 -2.57
C ILE A 23 -15.08 0.71 -2.66
N VAL A 24 -15.49 0.18 -3.82
CA VAL A 24 -16.87 -0.24 -4.11
C VAL A 24 -16.86 -1.63 -4.77
N PRO A 25 -17.99 -2.35 -4.85
CA PRO A 25 -18.10 -3.51 -5.73
C PRO A 25 -17.81 -3.12 -7.19
N LYS A 26 -17.05 -3.94 -7.91
CA LYS A 26 -16.75 -3.71 -9.32
C LYS A 26 -18.02 -3.86 -10.16
N PHE A 27 -18.30 -2.85 -10.99
CA PHE A 27 -19.55 -2.73 -11.75
C PHE A 27 -19.34 -2.81 -13.27
N TRP A 28 -18.23 -3.41 -13.73
CA TRP A 28 -17.96 -3.64 -15.16
C TRP A 28 -17.25 -4.98 -15.39
N GLU A 29 -17.30 -5.48 -16.61
CA GLU A 29 -16.61 -6.69 -17.03
C GLU A 29 -15.20 -6.42 -17.57
N GLY A 30 -14.29 -7.38 -17.35
CA GLY A 30 -12.91 -7.33 -17.84
C GLY A 30 -11.89 -6.63 -16.92
N PRO A 31 -10.59 -6.65 -17.29
CA PRO A 31 -9.48 -6.27 -16.41
C PRO A 31 -9.03 -4.81 -16.56
N ASN A 32 -9.65 -4.04 -17.47
CA ASN A 32 -9.17 -2.69 -17.77
C ASN A 32 -9.56 -1.70 -16.68
N ALA A 33 -8.66 -0.76 -16.42
CA ALA A 33 -8.92 0.46 -15.68
C ALA A 33 -9.48 1.55 -16.59
N TYR A 34 -10.16 2.53 -15.98
CA TYR A 34 -10.61 3.74 -16.66
C TYR A 34 -9.90 4.97 -16.09
N LEU A 35 -9.60 5.92 -16.97
CA LEU A 35 -9.19 7.27 -16.62
C LEU A 35 -10.25 8.23 -17.18
N VAL A 36 -10.88 9.00 -16.31
CA VAL A 36 -11.91 9.96 -16.70
C VAL A 36 -11.48 11.39 -16.35
N GLN A 37 -11.88 12.35 -17.20
CA GLN A 37 -11.63 13.77 -16.97
C GLN A 37 -12.79 14.36 -16.20
N ASN A 38 -12.55 15.02 -15.08
CA ASN A 38 -13.58 15.71 -14.33
C ASN A 38 -13.70 17.19 -14.77
N HIS A 39 -14.79 17.85 -14.37
CA HIS A 39 -15.09 19.24 -14.74
C HIS A 39 -14.06 20.26 -14.21
N ASP A 40 -13.39 19.92 -13.12
CA ASP A 40 -12.28 20.68 -12.52
C ASP A 40 -10.92 20.42 -13.21
N LYS A 41 -10.94 19.76 -14.38
CA LYS A 41 -9.77 19.37 -15.17
C LYS A 41 -8.87 18.33 -14.51
N ARG A 42 -9.27 17.75 -13.38
CA ARG A 42 -8.54 16.65 -12.74
C ARG A 42 -8.88 15.33 -13.44
N VAL A 43 -7.98 14.37 -13.32
CA VAL A 43 -8.20 13.01 -13.80
C VAL A 43 -8.49 12.10 -12.62
N ILE A 44 -9.46 11.20 -12.79
CA ILE A 44 -9.85 10.21 -11.79
C ILE A 44 -9.64 8.83 -12.38
N PHE A 45 -8.98 7.97 -11.62
CA PHE A 45 -8.78 6.57 -11.93
C PHE A 45 -9.88 5.74 -11.31
N ILE A 46 -10.35 4.75 -12.06
CA ILE A 46 -11.32 3.75 -11.64
C ILE A 46 -10.70 2.40 -11.99
N ASN A 47 -10.10 1.75 -11.00
CA ASN A 47 -9.25 0.58 -11.20
C ASN A 47 -9.93 -0.68 -10.67
N PRO A 48 -9.83 -1.84 -11.36
CA PRO A 48 -10.12 -3.12 -10.72
C PRO A 48 -9.22 -3.28 -9.49
N TYR A 49 -9.77 -3.79 -8.40
CA TYR A 49 -9.08 -3.88 -7.12
C TYR A 49 -9.54 -5.14 -6.37
N GLU A 50 -8.59 -5.85 -5.75
CA GLU A 50 -8.85 -7.02 -4.88
C GLU A 50 -9.92 -7.98 -5.44
N GLY A 51 -9.76 -8.36 -6.71
CA GLY A 51 -10.65 -9.26 -7.44
C GLY A 51 -11.93 -8.59 -7.94
N ASN A 52 -12.96 -8.51 -7.10
CA ASN A 52 -14.31 -8.09 -7.46
C ASN A 52 -14.66 -6.67 -7.01
N LYS A 53 -13.66 -5.86 -6.65
CA LYS A 53 -13.85 -4.49 -6.16
C LYS A 53 -13.27 -3.49 -7.15
N ALA A 54 -13.58 -2.22 -6.93
CA ALA A 54 -13.05 -1.11 -7.68
C ALA A 54 -12.49 -0.06 -6.73
N LEU A 55 -11.27 0.39 -7.00
CA LEU A 55 -10.63 1.51 -6.31
C LEU A 55 -10.80 2.77 -7.15
N ILE A 56 -11.46 3.78 -6.57
CA ILE A 56 -11.77 5.03 -7.25
C ILE A 56 -11.07 6.17 -6.53
N GLY A 57 -10.34 6.99 -7.28
CA GLY A 57 -9.69 8.16 -6.72
C GLY A 57 -8.88 8.99 -7.72
N THR A 58 -8.35 10.13 -7.31
CA THR A 58 -8.29 10.63 -5.92
C THR A 58 -8.76 12.07 -5.83
N THR A 59 -8.84 12.62 -4.62
CA THR A 59 -9.01 14.06 -4.34
C THR A 59 -7.67 14.77 -4.16
N ASP A 60 -7.66 16.10 -4.23
CA ASP A 60 -6.50 16.96 -3.95
C ASP A 60 -6.98 18.17 -3.14
N ILE A 61 -6.83 18.09 -1.81
CA ILE A 61 -7.32 19.10 -0.85
C ILE A 61 -6.15 19.52 0.05
N SER A 62 -5.95 20.82 0.26
CA SER A 62 -4.93 21.31 1.21
C SER A 62 -5.24 20.81 2.63
N TYR A 63 -4.22 20.40 3.37
CA TYR A 63 -4.39 19.84 4.70
C TYR A 63 -3.38 20.44 5.69
N ASP A 64 -3.88 20.94 6.82
CA ASP A 64 -3.07 21.63 7.83
C ASP A 64 -2.97 20.85 9.16
N GLY A 65 -3.41 19.58 9.16
CA GLY A 65 -3.40 18.70 10.34
C GLY A 65 -2.21 17.75 10.41
N ARG A 66 -2.27 16.84 11.38
CA ARG A 66 -1.33 15.72 11.55
C ARG A 66 -1.58 14.67 10.47
N ALA A 67 -0.53 14.22 9.79
CA ALA A 67 -0.63 13.28 8.68
C ALA A 67 -1.28 11.95 9.07
N GLU A 68 -1.04 11.52 10.30
CA GLU A 68 -1.58 10.32 10.94
C GLU A 68 -3.09 10.37 11.21
N ASP A 69 -3.68 11.57 11.30
CA ASP A 69 -5.08 11.77 11.63
C ASP A 69 -5.94 11.97 10.36
N VAL A 70 -5.36 11.82 9.17
CA VAL A 70 -6.03 12.13 7.90
C VAL A 70 -7.12 11.10 7.58
N THR A 71 -8.34 11.59 7.39
CA THR A 71 -9.49 10.78 6.96
C THR A 71 -10.21 11.42 5.77
N PRO A 72 -10.90 10.62 4.94
CA PRO A 72 -11.80 11.15 3.93
C PRO A 72 -12.96 11.93 4.55
N ASP A 73 -13.30 13.07 3.96
CA ASP A 73 -14.54 13.79 4.28
C ASP A 73 -15.69 13.26 3.41
N GLU A 74 -16.93 13.41 3.87
CA GLU A 74 -18.11 12.97 3.10
C GLU A 74 -18.22 13.68 1.75
N SER A 75 -17.82 14.96 1.67
CA SER A 75 -17.77 15.72 0.41
C SER A 75 -16.78 15.14 -0.61
N GLU A 76 -15.70 14.49 -0.15
CA GLU A 76 -14.76 13.79 -1.03
C GLU A 76 -15.37 12.50 -1.58
N ILE A 77 -16.10 11.78 -0.74
CA ILE A 77 -16.82 10.56 -1.14
C ILE A 77 -17.89 10.90 -2.18
N GLU A 78 -18.72 11.92 -1.91
CA GLU A 78 -19.73 12.42 -2.84
C GLU A 78 -19.11 12.89 -4.16
N TYR A 79 -17.98 13.60 -4.10
CA TYR A 79 -17.23 14.02 -5.28
C TYR A 79 -16.82 12.82 -6.16
N LEU A 80 -16.27 11.76 -5.56
CA LEU A 80 -15.84 10.56 -6.30
C LEU A 80 -17.02 9.78 -6.88
N ILE A 81 -18.12 9.65 -6.12
CA ILE A 81 -19.37 9.04 -6.60
C ILE A 81 -19.93 9.83 -7.79
N ALA A 82 -19.97 11.17 -7.70
CA ALA A 82 -20.48 12.04 -8.76
C ALA A 82 -19.67 11.89 -10.05
N VAL A 83 -18.35 11.73 -9.95
CA VAL A 83 -17.49 11.47 -11.13
C VAL A 83 -17.86 10.16 -11.81
N VAL A 84 -18.01 9.07 -11.05
CA VAL A 84 -18.41 7.78 -11.64
C VAL A 84 -19.79 7.88 -12.29
N ASN A 85 -20.74 8.47 -11.58
CA ASN A 85 -22.13 8.62 -12.03
C ASN A 85 -22.27 9.50 -13.27
N ARG A 86 -21.28 10.32 -13.60
CA ARG A 86 -21.26 11.08 -14.85
C ARG A 86 -20.96 10.21 -16.08
N TYR A 87 -20.09 9.20 -15.92
CA TYR A 87 -19.55 8.44 -17.05
C TYR A 87 -20.17 7.05 -17.20
N PHE A 88 -20.62 6.42 -16.12
CA PHE A 88 -21.10 5.05 -16.13
C PHE A 88 -22.63 4.94 -16.13
N LYS A 89 -23.14 3.84 -16.70
CA LYS A 89 -24.57 3.52 -16.70
C LYS A 89 -25.02 3.07 -15.32
N GLU A 90 -24.29 2.13 -14.74
CA GLU A 90 -24.43 1.73 -13.34
C GLU A 90 -24.11 2.94 -12.46
N LYS A 91 -25.04 3.29 -11.57
CA LYS A 91 -24.91 4.44 -10.69
C LYS A 91 -24.54 3.96 -9.30
N LEU A 92 -23.45 4.52 -8.77
CA LEU A 92 -23.04 4.34 -7.40
C LEU A 92 -23.84 5.25 -6.48
N ARG A 93 -24.09 4.75 -5.29
CA ARG A 93 -24.69 5.44 -4.16
C ARG A 93 -23.75 5.36 -2.98
N ARG A 94 -24.08 6.10 -1.92
CA ARG A 94 -23.23 6.15 -0.72
C ARG A 94 -23.15 4.79 -0.03
N GLU A 95 -24.23 4.00 -0.07
CA GLU A 95 -24.30 2.64 0.47
C GLU A 95 -23.46 1.61 -0.31
N ASP A 96 -23.04 1.91 -1.54
CA ASP A 96 -22.17 1.03 -2.32
C ASP A 96 -20.69 1.16 -1.92
N VAL A 97 -20.34 2.15 -1.10
CA VAL A 97 -18.98 2.35 -0.59
C VAL A 97 -18.70 1.38 0.54
N LEU A 98 -17.84 0.39 0.26
CA LEU A 98 -17.40 -0.62 1.21
C LEU A 98 -16.40 -0.05 2.20
N GLU A 99 -15.47 0.78 1.72
CA GLU A 99 -14.42 1.38 2.54
C GLU A 99 -13.92 2.68 1.89
N SER A 100 -13.40 3.60 2.69
CA SER A 100 -12.71 4.80 2.21
C SER A 100 -11.43 5.02 3.01
N PHE A 101 -10.40 5.54 2.35
CA PHE A 101 -9.14 5.85 3.03
C PHE A 101 -8.51 7.09 2.43
N SER A 102 -7.67 7.76 3.22
CA SER A 102 -6.96 8.95 2.81
C SER A 102 -5.48 8.85 3.13
N GLY A 103 -4.71 9.68 2.45
CA GLY A 103 -3.31 9.92 2.74
C GLY A 103 -2.96 11.36 2.38
N VAL A 104 -1.90 11.88 2.99
CA VAL A 104 -1.36 13.19 2.63
C VAL A 104 -0.12 13.03 1.76
N ARG A 105 -0.02 13.87 0.73
CA ARG A 105 1.13 13.98 -0.14
C ARG A 105 1.98 15.14 0.37
N PRO A 106 3.22 14.90 0.83
CA PRO A 106 4.14 15.97 1.19
C PRO A 106 4.71 16.57 -0.09
N LEU A 107 4.17 17.71 -0.51
CA LEU A 107 4.63 18.42 -1.70
C LEU A 107 5.47 19.62 -1.27
N LEU A 108 6.59 19.85 -1.96
CA LEU A 108 7.41 21.02 -1.73
C LEU A 108 6.60 22.26 -2.11
N ASP A 109 6.40 23.18 -1.16
CA ASP A 109 5.71 24.43 -1.44
C ASP A 109 6.60 25.31 -2.34
N ASP A 110 6.20 25.46 -3.61
CA ASP A 110 6.89 26.33 -4.57
C ASP A 110 6.34 27.77 -4.54
N GLY A 111 5.45 28.10 -3.59
CA GLY A 111 4.84 29.40 -3.42
C GLY A 111 3.72 29.71 -4.42
N GLN A 112 3.27 28.75 -5.24
CA GLN A 112 2.32 29.01 -6.35
C GLN A 112 0.83 28.71 -6.04
N GLY A 113 0.47 28.39 -4.79
CA GLY A 113 -0.90 28.46 -4.28
C GLY A 113 -1.94 27.47 -4.85
N ASN A 114 -1.64 26.71 -5.91
CA ASN A 114 -2.51 25.65 -6.44
C ASN A 114 -1.94 24.25 -6.13
N PRO A 115 -2.55 23.48 -5.21
CA PRO A 115 -2.10 22.14 -4.83
C PRO A 115 -1.94 21.16 -5.99
N SER A 116 -2.76 21.29 -7.04
CA SER A 116 -2.70 20.41 -8.22
C SER A 116 -1.54 20.75 -9.17
N ALA A 117 -0.96 21.95 -9.07
CA ALA A 117 0.11 22.46 -9.94
C ALA A 117 1.51 22.30 -9.33
N VAL A 118 1.62 21.95 -8.05
CA VAL A 118 2.91 21.79 -7.36
C VAL A 118 3.72 20.68 -8.02
N LYS A 119 5.02 20.95 -8.26
CA LYS A 119 5.93 19.99 -8.90
C LYS A 119 5.99 18.70 -8.07
N ARG A 120 5.58 17.59 -8.68
CA ARG A 120 5.59 16.25 -8.07
C ARG A 120 6.95 15.54 -8.19
N ASP A 121 8.02 16.31 -8.36
CA ASP A 121 9.39 15.79 -8.39
C ASP A 121 9.93 15.69 -6.96
N TYR A 122 11.02 14.94 -6.76
CA TYR A 122 11.65 14.83 -5.46
C TYR A 122 12.83 15.80 -5.34
N VAL A 123 13.13 16.24 -4.11
CA VAL A 123 14.30 17.06 -3.83
C VAL A 123 15.06 16.51 -2.63
N PHE A 124 16.38 16.44 -2.78
CA PHE A 124 17.29 16.15 -1.67
C PHE A 124 17.72 17.45 -1.01
N ASP A 125 17.90 17.40 0.30
CA ASP A 125 18.55 18.44 1.10
C ASP A 125 19.53 17.73 2.02
N LEU A 126 20.83 17.95 1.82
CA LEU A 126 21.87 17.30 2.59
C LEU A 126 22.49 18.36 3.49
N ASP A 127 22.26 18.20 4.78
CA ASP A 127 22.91 19.00 5.82
C ASP A 127 24.01 18.18 6.49
N GLU A 128 24.90 18.88 7.18
CA GLU A 128 25.90 18.27 8.06
C GLU A 128 25.77 18.91 9.43
N VAL A 129 25.52 18.08 10.45
CA VAL A 129 25.40 18.52 11.84
C VAL A 129 26.51 17.83 12.63
N ASP A 130 27.45 18.62 13.15
CA ASP A 130 28.60 18.13 13.92
C ASP A 130 29.41 17.00 13.24
N GLY A 131 29.56 17.06 11.91
CA GLY A 131 30.29 16.04 11.13
C GLY A 131 29.44 14.85 10.68
N ALA A 132 28.15 14.79 11.05
CA ALA A 132 27.23 13.74 10.65
C ALA A 132 26.31 14.21 9.51
N PRO A 133 26.20 13.46 8.39
CA PRO A 133 25.30 13.81 7.29
C PRO A 133 23.84 13.58 7.67
N LEU A 134 22.99 14.56 7.37
CA LEU A 134 21.54 14.49 7.47
C LEU A 134 20.93 14.67 6.07
N LEU A 135 20.49 13.58 5.45
CA LEU A 135 19.81 13.62 4.16
C LEU A 135 18.29 13.71 4.35
N ASN A 136 17.72 14.86 4.06
CA ASN A 136 16.27 15.05 3.97
C ASN A 136 15.78 14.77 2.56
N ILE A 137 14.63 14.10 2.46
CA ILE A 137 13.98 13.72 1.20
C ILE A 137 12.60 14.35 1.17
N PHE A 138 12.35 15.20 0.17
CA PHE A 138 11.07 15.86 -0.03
C PHE A 138 10.38 15.32 -1.28
N GLY A 139 9.11 14.95 -1.17
CA GLY A 139 8.36 14.32 -2.26
C GLY A 139 8.81 12.89 -2.53
N GLY A 140 8.76 12.48 -3.79
CA GLY A 140 9.07 11.11 -4.22
C GLY A 140 7.83 10.25 -4.40
N LYS A 141 7.60 9.79 -5.64
CA LYS A 141 6.50 8.88 -5.94
C LYS A 141 6.91 7.45 -5.67
N ILE A 142 5.95 6.59 -5.33
CA ILE A 142 6.16 5.14 -5.29
C ILE A 142 6.75 4.65 -6.61
N THR A 143 6.31 5.17 -7.77
CA THR A 143 6.85 4.79 -9.09
C THR A 143 8.36 5.04 -9.24
N THR A 144 8.92 6.02 -8.53
CA THR A 144 10.33 6.44 -8.67
C THR A 144 11.18 6.02 -7.48
N PHE A 145 10.66 5.21 -6.55
CA PHE A 145 11.30 4.98 -5.26
C PHE A 145 12.71 4.36 -5.37
N ARG A 146 12.91 3.41 -6.30
CA ARG A 146 14.21 2.72 -6.50
C ARG A 146 15.30 3.69 -6.94
N GLU A 147 15.04 4.44 -8.02
CA GLU A 147 15.93 5.48 -8.53
C GLU A 147 16.20 6.58 -7.51
N LEU A 148 15.16 6.98 -6.76
CA LEU A 148 15.29 7.95 -5.68
C LEU A 148 16.22 7.42 -4.59
N ALA A 149 16.07 6.15 -4.17
CA ALA A 149 16.93 5.55 -3.17
C ALA A 149 18.40 5.49 -3.62
N GLU A 150 18.68 5.04 -4.86
CA GLU A 150 20.05 5.02 -5.40
C GLU A 150 20.68 6.42 -5.45
N ARG A 151 19.95 7.42 -5.96
CA ARG A 151 20.43 8.81 -5.99
C ARG A 151 20.61 9.40 -4.59
N GLY A 152 19.76 9.00 -3.64
CA GLY A 152 19.90 9.34 -2.23
C GLY A 152 21.21 8.78 -1.65
N MET A 153 21.54 7.53 -1.95
CA MET A 153 22.81 6.92 -1.55
C MET A 153 24.01 7.65 -2.16
N HIS A 154 23.92 8.12 -3.40
CA HIS A 154 24.99 8.93 -4.01
C HIS A 154 25.21 10.25 -3.27
N LYS A 155 24.18 10.85 -2.65
CA LYS A 155 24.34 12.09 -1.85
C LYS A 155 25.17 11.88 -0.60
N VAL A 156 25.13 10.69 -0.01
CA VAL A 156 25.86 10.38 1.23
C VAL A 156 27.14 9.57 0.98
N ALA A 157 27.51 9.37 -0.29
CA ALA A 157 28.66 8.57 -0.71
C ALA A 157 29.97 9.03 -0.06
N ASP A 158 30.21 10.34 -0.02
CA ASP A 158 31.45 10.93 0.51
C ASP A 158 31.62 10.67 2.02
N PHE A 159 30.54 10.36 2.73
CA PHE A 159 30.53 10.01 4.15
C PHE A 159 30.68 8.51 4.41
N SER A 160 30.67 7.69 3.35
CA SER A 160 30.81 6.24 3.43
C SER A 160 31.86 5.73 2.42
N PRO A 161 33.16 5.85 2.75
CA PRO A 161 34.25 5.50 1.82
C PRO A 161 34.27 4.04 1.35
N GLN A 162 33.56 3.15 2.07
CA GLN A 162 33.45 1.72 1.74
C GLN A 162 32.14 1.37 1.01
N MET A 163 31.35 2.38 0.59
CA MET A 163 30.09 2.15 -0.09
C MET A 163 30.31 1.36 -1.40
N GLY A 164 29.49 0.33 -1.59
CA GLY A 164 29.47 -0.46 -2.82
C GLY A 164 28.87 0.29 -4.01
N LYS A 165 28.86 -0.36 -5.17
CA LYS A 165 28.19 0.15 -6.37
C LYS A 165 26.68 -0.06 -6.29
N ASP A 166 25.95 0.66 -7.15
CA ASP A 166 24.53 0.44 -7.37
C ASP A 166 24.26 -1.00 -7.80
N TRP A 167 23.18 -1.58 -7.27
CA TRP A 167 22.85 -2.99 -7.49
C TRP A 167 21.34 -3.25 -7.62
N THR A 168 20.49 -2.29 -7.21
CA THR A 168 19.07 -2.56 -6.96
C THR A 168 18.26 -2.75 -8.25
N GLU A 169 18.73 -2.25 -9.39
CA GLU A 169 18.09 -2.47 -10.70
C GLU A 169 17.98 -3.95 -11.08
N SER A 170 18.97 -4.76 -10.69
CA SER A 170 19.13 -6.14 -11.16
C SER A 170 18.62 -7.21 -10.20
N VAL A 171 18.15 -6.81 -9.01
CA VAL A 171 17.78 -7.76 -7.95
C VAL A 171 16.28 -7.77 -7.71
N ALA A 172 15.70 -8.96 -7.73
CA ALA A 172 14.31 -9.16 -7.36
C ALA A 172 14.10 -8.84 -5.87
N LEU A 173 13.04 -8.12 -5.56
CA LEU A 173 12.63 -7.93 -4.17
C LEU A 173 12.26 -9.28 -3.52
N PRO A 174 12.41 -9.41 -2.20
CA PRO A 174 11.72 -10.39 -1.37
C PRO A 174 10.37 -10.90 -1.90
N GLY A 175 10.26 -12.22 -2.16
CA GLY A 175 9.04 -12.84 -2.71
C GLY A 175 8.91 -12.77 -4.24
N GLY A 176 9.63 -11.86 -4.89
CA GLY A 176 9.66 -11.70 -6.35
C GLY A 176 10.60 -12.64 -7.09
N GLY A 177 11.20 -13.63 -6.42
CA GLY A 177 12.07 -14.66 -7.01
C GLY A 177 11.33 -15.68 -7.87
N ILE A 178 10.45 -15.21 -8.75
CA ILE A 178 9.67 -15.98 -9.72
C ILE A 178 10.47 -16.02 -11.03
N GLU A 179 10.64 -17.23 -11.57
CA GLU A 179 11.39 -17.43 -12.81
C GLU A 179 10.82 -16.57 -13.95
N ASN A 180 11.68 -15.80 -14.62
CA ASN A 180 11.35 -14.88 -15.71
C ASN A 180 10.24 -13.85 -15.37
N ALA A 181 9.94 -13.63 -14.09
CA ALA A 181 8.77 -12.88 -13.63
C ALA A 181 7.44 -13.39 -14.24
N ASP A 182 7.38 -14.67 -14.64
CA ASP A 182 6.19 -15.29 -15.23
C ASP A 182 5.27 -15.81 -14.12
N TYR A 183 4.31 -14.95 -13.74
CA TYR A 183 3.32 -15.30 -12.73
C TYR A 183 2.39 -16.45 -13.17
N GLU A 184 2.07 -16.56 -14.45
CA GLU A 184 1.12 -17.57 -14.91
C GLU A 184 1.76 -18.97 -14.82
N ALA A 185 3.01 -19.12 -15.27
CA ALA A 185 3.77 -20.34 -15.09
C ALA A 185 3.96 -20.69 -13.59
N PHE A 186 4.26 -19.69 -12.76
CA PHE A 186 4.35 -19.87 -11.31
C PHE A 186 3.03 -20.36 -10.70
N SER A 187 1.91 -19.75 -11.07
CA SER A 187 0.57 -20.11 -10.61
C SER A 187 0.18 -21.54 -11.02
N GLU A 188 0.57 -21.99 -12.22
CA GLU A 188 0.40 -23.38 -12.63
C GLU A 188 1.24 -24.34 -11.79
N LYS A 189 2.50 -24.00 -11.49
CA LYS A 189 3.36 -24.79 -10.61
C LYS A 189 2.77 -24.96 -9.21
N LEU A 190 2.12 -23.94 -8.66
CA LEU A 190 1.46 -24.03 -7.35
C LEU A 190 0.38 -25.11 -7.29
N LYS A 191 -0.25 -25.48 -8.42
CA LYS A 191 -1.22 -26.58 -8.46
C LYS A 191 -0.58 -27.94 -8.20
N THR A 192 0.66 -28.11 -8.65
CA THR A 192 1.45 -29.33 -8.46
C THR A 192 2.15 -29.34 -7.11
N ASP A 193 2.68 -28.19 -6.68
CA ASP A 193 3.39 -28.07 -5.40
C ASP A 193 2.42 -28.19 -4.21
N TYR A 194 1.20 -27.65 -4.34
CA TYR A 194 0.18 -27.61 -3.29
C TYR A 194 -1.18 -28.12 -3.82
N PRO A 195 -1.32 -29.41 -4.19
CA PRO A 195 -2.54 -29.94 -4.80
C PRO A 195 -3.73 -29.92 -3.84
N TRP A 196 -3.46 -30.04 -2.54
CA TRP A 196 -4.42 -29.97 -1.44
C TRP A 196 -5.01 -28.57 -1.22
N MET A 197 -4.33 -27.52 -1.70
CA MET A 197 -4.70 -26.13 -1.43
C MET A 197 -5.80 -25.66 -2.39
N PRO A 198 -6.90 -25.06 -1.89
CA PRO A 198 -7.94 -24.50 -2.74
C PRO A 198 -7.41 -23.45 -3.74
N ARG A 199 -8.10 -23.30 -4.87
CA ARG A 199 -7.69 -22.33 -5.92
C ARG A 199 -7.64 -20.89 -5.42
N SER A 200 -8.58 -20.48 -4.55
CA SER A 200 -8.61 -19.13 -3.97
C SER A 200 -7.36 -18.88 -3.14
N LEU A 201 -7.04 -19.80 -2.22
CA LEU A 201 -5.89 -19.73 -1.34
C LEU A 201 -4.55 -19.77 -2.09
N ARG A 202 -4.40 -20.64 -3.10
CA ARG A 202 -3.20 -20.64 -3.98
C ARG A 202 -3.02 -19.30 -4.69
N ARG A 203 -4.11 -18.70 -5.17
CA ARG A 203 -4.07 -17.39 -5.83
C ARG A 203 -3.73 -16.29 -4.83
N HIS A 204 -4.33 -16.31 -3.65
CA HIS A 204 -4.06 -15.36 -2.57
C HIS A 204 -2.58 -15.39 -2.18
N TYR A 205 -2.07 -16.55 -1.76
CA TYR A 205 -0.67 -16.69 -1.36
C TYR A 205 0.30 -16.47 -2.52
N GLY A 206 -0.04 -16.94 -3.72
CA GLY A 206 0.78 -16.71 -4.91
C GLY A 206 0.92 -15.24 -5.27
N ARG A 207 -0.18 -14.47 -5.25
CA ARG A 207 -0.16 -13.03 -5.54
C ARG A 207 0.50 -12.22 -4.42
N LEU A 208 0.30 -12.61 -3.16
CA LEU A 208 0.73 -11.81 -2.02
C LEU A 208 2.18 -12.11 -1.59
N TYR A 209 2.54 -13.38 -1.49
CA TYR A 209 3.85 -13.82 -0.97
C TYR A 209 4.80 -14.29 -2.07
N GLY A 210 4.28 -14.59 -3.27
CA GLY A 210 5.07 -15.07 -4.39
C GLY A 210 5.92 -16.29 -4.02
N ALA A 211 7.21 -16.22 -4.33
CA ALA A 211 8.17 -17.29 -4.06
C ALA A 211 8.32 -17.65 -2.56
N ARG A 212 7.81 -16.82 -1.64
CA ARG A 212 7.82 -17.08 -0.19
C ARG A 212 6.64 -17.89 0.31
N ILE A 213 5.70 -18.31 -0.55
CA ILE A 213 4.57 -19.15 -0.16
C ILE A 213 4.98 -20.38 0.68
N HIS A 214 6.14 -20.97 0.41
CA HIS A 214 6.66 -22.10 1.18
C HIS A 214 6.93 -21.77 2.66
N MET A 215 7.27 -20.51 2.96
CA MET A 215 7.46 -20.03 4.33
C MET A 215 6.12 -19.78 5.04
N VAL A 216 5.06 -19.51 4.27
CA VAL A 216 3.70 -19.27 4.79
C VAL A 216 3.05 -20.58 5.20
N VAL A 217 3.14 -21.59 4.33
CA VAL A 217 2.58 -22.92 4.61
C VAL A 217 3.40 -23.71 5.63
N ASP A 218 4.69 -23.40 5.79
CA ASP A 218 5.61 -23.95 6.80
C ASP A 218 5.51 -25.49 6.97
N GLY A 219 5.50 -26.21 5.85
CA GLY A 219 5.45 -27.69 5.84
C GLY A 219 4.04 -28.30 5.88
N ALA A 220 2.97 -27.50 5.90
CA ALA A 220 1.60 -27.98 5.78
C ALA A 220 1.40 -28.84 4.51
N ALA A 221 0.76 -30.00 4.67
CA ALA A 221 0.46 -30.95 3.61
C ALA A 221 -1.05 -31.08 3.33
N SER A 222 -1.87 -30.41 4.14
CA SER A 222 -3.32 -30.38 4.04
C SER A 222 -3.86 -29.04 4.54
N ARG A 223 -5.16 -28.81 4.34
CA ARG A 223 -5.83 -27.62 4.86
C ARG A 223 -5.90 -27.63 6.40
N ASP A 224 -6.00 -28.81 7.00
CA ASP A 224 -6.12 -28.96 8.45
C ASP A 224 -4.79 -28.59 9.15
N ASP A 225 -3.66 -28.66 8.43
CA ASP A 225 -2.34 -28.24 8.93
C ASP A 225 -2.14 -26.72 8.95
N LEU A 226 -3.08 -25.94 8.40
CA LEU A 226 -3.03 -24.45 8.44
C LEU A 226 -3.60 -23.85 9.73
N ASP A 227 -4.05 -24.72 10.64
CA ASP A 227 -4.69 -24.40 11.92
C ASP A 227 -5.97 -23.57 11.76
N GLN A 228 -6.19 -22.58 12.65
CA GLN A 228 -7.46 -21.87 12.74
C GLN A 228 -7.78 -21.11 11.44
N HIS A 229 -9.01 -21.27 10.95
CA HIS A 229 -9.57 -20.51 9.83
C HIS A 229 -10.39 -19.34 10.39
N PHE A 230 -10.05 -18.11 10.00
CA PHE A 230 -10.69 -16.88 10.50
C PHE A 230 -11.78 -16.32 9.58
N GLY A 231 -11.97 -16.94 8.42
CA GLY A 231 -12.87 -16.45 7.36
C GLY A 231 -12.11 -16.18 6.07
N GLY A 232 -12.84 -16.10 4.94
CA GLY A 232 -12.24 -15.91 3.62
C GLY A 232 -11.08 -16.89 3.33
N ASP A 233 -9.93 -16.35 2.95
CA ASP A 233 -8.68 -17.09 2.74
C ASP A 233 -7.68 -16.91 3.92
N LEU A 234 -8.09 -16.37 5.07
CA LEU A 234 -7.22 -16.09 6.22
C LEU A 234 -7.12 -17.29 7.18
N TYR A 235 -5.92 -17.85 7.30
CA TYR A 235 -5.59 -18.95 8.22
C TYR A 235 -4.47 -18.54 9.18
N GLU A 236 -4.38 -19.21 10.32
CA GLU A 236 -3.36 -18.94 11.35
C GLU A 236 -1.92 -19.10 10.82
N ALA A 237 -1.66 -20.05 9.93
CA ALA A 237 -0.36 -20.19 9.28
C ALA A 237 0.12 -18.89 8.60
N GLU A 238 -0.80 -18.18 7.93
CA GLU A 238 -0.51 -16.86 7.34
C GLU A 238 -0.14 -15.84 8.42
N VAL A 239 -0.89 -15.81 9.51
CA VAL A 239 -0.66 -14.87 10.61
C VAL A 239 0.69 -15.13 11.28
N ARG A 240 1.04 -16.40 11.52
CA ARG A 240 2.35 -16.78 12.08
C ARG A 240 3.50 -16.29 11.20
N TYR A 241 3.38 -16.47 9.89
CA TYR A 241 4.37 -15.96 8.95
C TYR A 241 4.46 -14.42 9.03
N LEU A 242 3.34 -13.71 9.00
CA LEU A 242 3.31 -12.24 9.03
C LEU A 242 3.90 -11.66 10.32
N VAL A 243 3.62 -12.27 11.47
CA VAL A 243 4.21 -11.85 12.77
C VAL A 243 5.72 -12.12 12.77
N LYS A 244 6.14 -13.31 12.34
CA LYS A 244 7.54 -13.76 12.41
C LYS A 244 8.45 -13.08 11.39
N HIS A 245 7.94 -12.80 10.19
CA HIS A 245 8.75 -12.40 9.03
C HIS A 245 8.40 -11.03 8.46
N GLU A 246 7.25 -10.46 8.78
CA GLU A 246 6.78 -9.19 8.21
C GLU A 246 6.37 -8.13 9.25
N TRP A 247 6.79 -8.33 10.50
CA TRP A 247 6.60 -7.37 11.60
C TRP A 247 5.13 -6.97 11.81
N ALA A 248 4.19 -7.89 11.61
CA ALA A 248 2.81 -7.64 12.02
C ALA A 248 2.74 -7.62 13.55
N GLN A 249 2.38 -6.48 14.13
CA GLN A 249 2.32 -6.27 15.59
C GLN A 249 0.88 -6.03 16.08
N THR A 250 -0.04 -5.73 15.16
CA THR A 250 -1.45 -5.49 15.44
C THR A 250 -2.33 -6.28 14.47
N ALA A 251 -3.58 -6.53 14.85
CA ALA A 251 -4.56 -7.14 13.95
C ALA A 251 -4.74 -6.31 12.66
N GLU A 252 -4.66 -4.98 12.76
CA GLU A 252 -4.74 -4.07 11.60
C GLU A 252 -3.54 -4.24 10.65
N ASP A 253 -2.34 -4.52 11.16
CA ASP A 253 -1.19 -4.82 10.32
C ASP A 253 -1.49 -6.02 9.42
N VAL A 254 -2.12 -7.05 9.95
CA VAL A 254 -2.54 -8.23 9.18
C VAL A 254 -3.69 -7.85 8.24
N LEU A 255 -4.81 -7.36 8.77
CA LEU A 255 -6.07 -7.22 8.02
C LEU A 255 -6.06 -6.13 6.94
N TRP A 256 -5.23 -5.08 7.11
CA TRP A 256 -5.28 -3.89 6.27
C TRP A 256 -3.96 -3.53 5.59
N ARG A 257 -2.81 -3.73 6.26
CA ARG A 257 -1.51 -3.33 5.68
C ARG A 257 -0.88 -4.46 4.88
N ARG A 258 -0.60 -5.60 5.52
CA ARG A 258 0.03 -6.78 4.91
C ARG A 258 -0.91 -7.51 3.98
N THR A 259 -2.18 -7.64 4.37
CA THR A 259 -3.24 -8.22 3.53
C THR A 259 -4.32 -7.17 3.26
N LYS A 260 -5.41 -7.59 2.61
CA LYS A 260 -6.67 -6.83 2.51
C LYS A 260 -7.87 -7.65 2.98
N HIS A 261 -7.65 -8.62 3.87
CA HIS A 261 -8.72 -9.49 4.40
C HIS A 261 -9.89 -8.71 5.01
N ARG A 262 -9.64 -7.51 5.56
CA ARG A 262 -10.72 -6.59 6.01
C ARG A 262 -11.81 -6.33 4.96
N LEU A 263 -11.48 -6.40 3.67
CA LEU A 263 -12.43 -6.15 2.58
C LEU A 263 -13.35 -7.35 2.28
N ASP A 264 -13.05 -8.52 2.81
CA ASP A 264 -13.79 -9.76 2.55
C ASP A 264 -14.36 -10.38 3.83
N LEU A 265 -13.75 -10.14 4.99
CA LEU A 265 -14.25 -10.58 6.29
C LEU A 265 -15.43 -9.73 6.76
N THR A 266 -16.42 -10.39 7.36
CA THR A 266 -17.51 -9.74 8.09
C THR A 266 -17.00 -9.01 9.33
N ALA A 267 -17.80 -8.08 9.87
CA ALA A 267 -17.45 -7.36 11.09
C ALA A 267 -17.20 -8.31 12.29
N ASP A 268 -17.99 -9.38 12.40
CA ASP A 268 -17.85 -10.38 13.45
C ASP A 268 -16.57 -11.20 13.30
N GLU A 269 -16.22 -11.60 12.06
CA GLU A 269 -14.95 -12.29 11.79
C GLU A 269 -13.74 -11.41 12.10
N GLN A 270 -13.79 -10.11 11.73
CA GLN A 270 -12.73 -9.15 12.04
C GLN A 270 -12.56 -8.96 13.55
N ALA A 271 -13.67 -8.83 14.28
CA ALA A 271 -13.66 -8.68 15.74
C ALA A 271 -13.11 -9.94 16.43
N ALA A 272 -13.56 -11.13 16.00
CA ALA A 272 -13.07 -12.40 16.52
C ALA A 272 -11.57 -12.60 16.24
N PHE A 273 -11.10 -12.24 15.05
CA PHE A 273 -9.68 -12.28 14.70
C PHE A 273 -8.87 -11.34 15.58
N ALA A 274 -9.29 -10.09 15.76
CA ALA A 274 -8.58 -9.12 16.60
C ALA A 274 -8.46 -9.62 18.05
N GLN A 275 -9.54 -10.14 18.62
CA GLN A 275 -9.53 -10.71 19.97
C GLN A 275 -8.56 -11.89 20.08
N TRP A 276 -8.56 -12.80 19.10
CA TRP A 276 -7.64 -13.93 19.05
C TRP A 276 -6.18 -13.47 18.91
N PHE A 277 -5.92 -12.47 18.07
CA PHE A 277 -4.58 -11.95 17.80
C PHE A 277 -3.95 -11.35 19.06
N ASP A 278 -4.69 -10.50 19.78
CA ASP A 278 -4.24 -9.88 21.01
C ASP A 278 -3.95 -10.92 22.12
N ALA A 279 -4.82 -11.92 22.23
CA ALA A 279 -4.63 -13.03 23.17
C ALA A 279 -3.42 -13.90 22.84
N SER A 280 -3.08 -14.04 21.55
CA SER A 280 -1.95 -14.84 21.08
C SER A 280 -0.62 -14.12 21.24
N LEU A 281 -0.55 -12.83 20.92
CA LEU A 281 0.65 -12.01 21.18
C LEU A 281 0.97 -11.92 22.68
N SER A 282 -0.05 -11.75 23.53
CA SER A 282 0.13 -11.70 24.99
C SER A 282 0.71 -12.99 25.58
N LYS A 283 0.57 -14.13 24.89
CA LYS A 283 1.17 -15.40 25.29
C LYS A 283 2.60 -15.59 24.78
N ALA A 284 2.98 -14.83 23.75
CA ALA A 284 4.29 -14.92 23.10
C ALA A 284 5.31 -13.89 23.65
N ALA A 285 4.84 -12.84 24.33
CA ALA A 285 5.64 -11.83 25.02
C ALA A 285 6.00 -12.26 26.46
#